data_AF-A0A0D6M4Q1-F1
#
_entry.id   AF-A0A0D6M4Q1-F1
#
_cell.length_a   1.000
_cell.length_b   1.000
_cell.length_c   1.000
_cell.angle_alpha   90.00
_cell.angle_beta   90.00
_cell.angle_gamma   90.00
#
_symmetry.space_group_name_H-M   'P 1'
#
loop_
_entity.id
_entity.type
_entity.pdbx_description
1 polymer ?
#
loop_
_entity_poly.entity_id
_entity_poly.type
_entity_poly.pdbx_seq_one_letter_code
_entity_poly.pdbx_strand_id
1 'polypeptide(L)'
;MDWRVVIITYNVNMQRADEDDIEKLLAPAIAAKPSLLVIGMQEVSHGETVVGGTVITWQRQMFEWMNTRSDGLVLLAKTYQMTNQVTVFVKRTLIPSIRRIEFRFSRNTMGGLTGHKGSIGVKISLQNHTSMVFVVSHFIHDVISYDKRIAQFHSNQVCCFPEDDEIKAVFWLGDMNFRVEKNPEEAADMIKAKNEGKLLDKRVSN
;
A
#
# COMPACT_ATOMS: atom_id res chain seq x y z
N MET A 1 15.62 -15.77 -12.64
CA MET A 1 15.12 -15.82 -11.25
C MET A 1 13.71 -15.29 -11.29
N ASP A 2 12.75 -16.06 -10.79
CA ASP A 2 11.36 -15.63 -10.77
C ASP A 2 11.12 -14.79 -9.51
N TRP A 3 10.75 -13.52 -9.69
CA TRP A 3 10.37 -12.64 -8.59
C TRP A 3 8.89 -12.85 -8.29
N ARG A 4 8.58 -13.35 -7.10
CA ARG A 4 7.20 -13.37 -6.59
C ARG A 4 6.97 -12.15 -5.72
N VAL A 5 6.08 -11.28 -6.16
CA VAL A 5 5.72 -10.06 -5.45
C VAL A 5 4.35 -10.25 -4.80
N VAL A 6 4.27 -10.07 -3.49
CA VAL A 6 3.01 -10.04 -2.74
C VAL A 6 2.79 -8.62 -2.23
N ILE A 7 1.59 -8.11 -2.40
CA ILE A 7 1.23 -6.73 -2.08
C ILE A 7 -0.01 -6.72 -1.21
N ILE A 8 0.04 -5.98 -0.10
CA ILE A 8 -1.06 -5.79 0.83
C ILE A 8 -1.36 -4.29 0.90
N THR A 9 -2.64 -3.92 0.86
CA THR A 9 -3.09 -2.60 1.31
C THR A 9 -4.08 -2.73 2.44
N TYR A 10 -3.96 -1.91 3.48
CA TYR A 10 -4.90 -1.92 4.60
C TYR A 10 -5.04 -0.54 5.26
N ASN A 11 -6.25 0.02 5.25
CA ASN A 11 -6.58 1.17 6.08
C ASN A 11 -6.90 0.67 7.49
N VAL A 12 -6.06 1.02 8.47
CA VAL A 12 -6.16 0.53 9.86
C VAL A 12 -7.01 1.44 10.75
N ASN A 13 -7.59 2.52 10.21
CA ASN A 13 -8.50 3.43 10.93
C ASN A 13 -7.99 3.84 12.33
N MET A 14 -6.69 4.16 12.40
CA MET A 14 -5.98 4.55 13.62
C MET A 14 -5.99 3.49 14.75
N GLN A 15 -6.45 2.27 14.46
CA GLN A 15 -6.48 1.15 15.40
C GLN A 15 -5.08 0.56 15.57
N ARG A 16 -4.84 -0.02 16.74
CA ARG A 16 -3.64 -0.81 17.03
C ARG A 16 -3.92 -2.27 16.69
N ALA A 17 -2.92 -2.96 16.18
CA ALA A 17 -2.94 -4.41 16.06
C ALA A 17 -2.67 -5.11 17.39
N ASP A 18 -3.11 -6.36 17.49
CA ASP A 18 -2.50 -7.40 18.33
C ASP A 18 -1.78 -8.46 17.47
N GLU A 19 -1.22 -9.51 18.11
CA GLU A 19 -0.52 -10.58 17.39
C GLU A 19 -1.45 -11.35 16.42
N ASP A 20 -2.72 -11.55 16.78
CA ASP A 20 -3.69 -12.26 15.95
C ASP A 20 -4.00 -11.47 14.66
N ASP A 21 -4.09 -10.14 14.76
CA ASP A 21 -4.25 -9.26 13.60
C ASP A 21 -3.06 -9.34 12.66
N ILE A 22 -1.83 -9.36 13.21
CA ILE A 22 -0.61 -9.52 12.41
C ILE A 22 -0.59 -10.89 11.72
N GLU A 23 -0.95 -11.96 12.43
CA GLU A 23 -0.97 -13.30 11.86
C GLU A 23 -1.98 -13.42 10.72
N LYS A 24 -3.21 -12.93 10.91
CA LYS A 24 -4.25 -12.92 9.86
C LYS A 24 -3.79 -12.14 8.62
N LEU A 25 -3.07 -11.04 8.82
CA LEU A 25 -2.57 -10.22 7.71
C LEU A 25 -1.40 -10.89 6.98
N LEU A 26 -0.44 -11.45 7.71
CA LEU A 26 0.86 -11.87 7.15
C LEU A 26 0.94 -13.36 6.82
N ALA A 27 0.29 -14.26 7.56
CA ALA A 27 0.42 -15.70 7.33
C ALA A 27 0.05 -16.13 5.89
N PRO A 28 -1.06 -15.65 5.29
CA PRO A 28 -1.37 -15.98 3.89
C PRO A 28 -0.33 -15.43 2.91
N ALA A 29 0.19 -14.22 3.17
CA ALA A 29 1.21 -13.59 2.35
C ALA A 29 2.54 -14.34 2.38
N ILE A 30 2.92 -14.87 3.54
CA ILE A 30 4.13 -15.69 3.71
C ILE A 30 3.95 -17.09 3.11
N ALA A 31 2.77 -17.69 3.24
CA ALA A 31 2.47 -18.99 2.63
C ALA A 31 2.65 -18.97 1.10
N ALA A 32 2.45 -17.80 0.47
CA ALA A 32 2.73 -17.59 -0.94
C ALA A 32 4.23 -17.60 -1.28
N LYS A 33 5.16 -17.64 -0.31
CA LYS A 33 6.62 -17.65 -0.48
C LYS A 33 7.12 -16.48 -1.36
N PRO A 34 6.91 -15.21 -0.95
CA PRO A 34 7.27 -14.06 -1.75
C PRO A 34 8.80 -13.86 -1.82
N SER A 35 9.27 -13.38 -2.95
CA SER A 35 10.59 -12.76 -3.09
C SER A 35 10.59 -11.35 -2.49
N LEU A 36 9.46 -10.65 -2.64
CA LEU A 36 9.22 -9.29 -2.17
C LEU A 36 7.81 -9.19 -1.59
N LEU A 37 7.67 -8.67 -0.39
CA LEU A 37 6.41 -8.38 0.28
C LEU A 37 6.30 -6.88 0.51
N VAL A 38 5.28 -6.24 -0.07
CA VAL A 38 5.02 -4.81 0.07
C VAL A 38 3.71 -4.60 0.82
N ILE A 39 3.75 -3.80 1.88
CA ILE A 39 2.59 -3.53 2.73
C ILE A 39 2.39 -2.01 2.76
N GLY A 40 1.28 -1.56 2.18
CA GLY A 40 0.82 -0.17 2.25
C GLY A 40 -0.29 -0.02 3.27
N MET A 41 -0.06 0.74 4.33
CA MET A 41 -1.06 1.00 5.36
C MET A 41 -1.50 2.46 5.33
N GLN A 42 -2.80 2.70 5.51
CA GLN A 42 -3.38 4.03 5.64
C GLN A 42 -3.95 4.21 7.04
N GLU A 43 -3.97 5.45 7.53
CA GLU A 43 -4.46 5.80 8.87
C GLU A 43 -3.75 5.04 10.00
N VAL A 44 -2.44 4.83 9.86
CA VAL A 44 -1.59 4.38 10.97
C VAL A 44 -1.54 5.50 12.02
N SER A 45 -1.64 5.13 13.30
CA SER A 45 -1.72 6.13 14.37
C SER A 45 -0.50 7.05 14.41
N HIS A 46 -0.69 8.34 14.74
CA HIS A 46 0.41 9.31 14.85
C HIS A 46 1.48 8.89 15.86
N GLY A 47 1.11 8.11 16.88
CA GLY A 47 2.04 7.56 17.86
C GLY A 47 3.03 6.53 17.27
N GLU A 48 2.77 6.01 16.07
CA GLU A 48 3.69 5.13 15.34
C GLU A 48 4.62 5.87 14.38
N THR A 49 4.26 7.10 13.99
CA THR A 49 4.97 7.87 12.95
C THR A 49 5.98 8.85 13.55
N VAL A 50 5.81 9.20 14.82
CA VAL A 50 6.75 10.00 15.61
C VAL A 50 7.76 9.07 16.30
N VAL A 51 9.04 9.33 16.11
CA VAL A 51 10.16 8.65 16.78
C VAL A 51 9.97 8.77 18.31
N GLY A 52 9.53 7.69 18.96
CA GLY A 52 9.65 7.52 20.41
C GLY A 52 8.38 7.46 21.27
N GLY A 53 7.17 7.35 20.72
CA GLY A 53 5.94 7.48 21.54
C GLY A 53 5.30 6.20 22.07
N THR A 54 5.30 5.09 21.31
CA THR A 54 4.47 3.93 21.62
C THR A 54 5.26 2.63 21.61
N VAL A 55 5.10 1.85 22.70
CA VAL A 55 5.77 0.55 22.87
C VAL A 55 5.22 -0.49 21.90
N ILE A 56 3.97 -0.35 21.45
CA ILE A 56 3.27 -1.29 20.58
C ILE A 56 2.74 -0.54 19.36
N THR A 57 3.28 -0.85 18.20
CA THR A 57 2.90 -0.30 16.88
C THR A 57 2.62 -1.45 15.91
N TRP A 58 1.83 -1.22 14.86
CA TRP A 58 1.72 -2.16 13.74
C TRP A 58 3.11 -2.54 13.24
N GLN A 59 3.99 -1.55 13.09
CA GLN A 59 5.33 -1.77 12.57
C GLN A 59 6.20 -2.68 13.45
N ARG A 60 6.18 -2.47 14.77
CA ARG A 60 6.96 -3.29 15.70
C ARG A 60 6.45 -4.72 15.71
N GLN A 61 5.14 -4.92 15.83
CA GLN A 61 4.54 -6.25 15.88
C GLN A 61 4.75 -7.01 14.58
N MET A 62 4.58 -6.36 13.42
CA MET A 62 4.93 -6.95 12.13
C MET A 62 6.40 -7.40 12.09
N PHE A 63 7.32 -6.56 12.58
CA PHE A 63 8.75 -6.91 12.56
C PHE A 63 9.08 -8.09 13.49
N GLU A 64 8.55 -8.09 14.72
CA GLU A 64 8.73 -9.17 15.69
C GLU A 64 8.16 -10.50 15.17
N TRP A 65 6.94 -10.46 14.60
CA TRP A 65 6.31 -11.62 13.99
C TRP A 65 7.11 -12.13 12.78
N MET A 66 7.55 -11.23 11.89
CA MET A 66 8.32 -11.59 10.70
C MET A 66 9.68 -12.20 11.03
N ASN A 67 10.39 -11.71 12.06
CA ASN A 67 11.71 -12.23 12.42
C ASN A 67 11.71 -13.72 12.80
N THR A 68 10.57 -14.25 13.23
CA THR A 68 10.46 -15.64 13.69
C THR A 68 9.80 -16.57 12.67
N ARG A 69 9.07 -16.01 11.68
CA ARG A 69 8.12 -16.77 10.85
C ARG A 69 8.25 -16.57 9.33
N SER A 70 9.15 -15.70 8.87
CA SER A 70 9.13 -15.22 7.46
C SER A 70 10.08 -15.91 6.47
N ASP A 71 10.68 -17.06 6.85
CA ASP A 71 11.57 -17.87 5.99
C ASP A 71 12.63 -17.06 5.22
N GLY A 72 13.33 -16.19 5.95
CA GLY A 72 14.44 -15.41 5.41
C GLY A 72 14.05 -14.11 4.70
N LEU A 73 12.79 -13.66 4.76
CA LEU A 73 12.46 -12.26 4.46
C LEU A 73 13.07 -11.33 5.52
N VAL A 74 13.57 -10.18 5.09
CA VAL A 74 14.10 -9.14 5.95
C VAL A 74 13.58 -7.78 5.53
N LEU A 75 13.54 -6.83 6.48
CA LEU A 75 13.13 -5.47 6.19
C LEU A 75 14.11 -4.84 5.20
N LEU A 76 13.60 -4.44 4.04
CA LEU A 76 14.35 -3.76 3.00
C LEU A 76 14.20 -2.23 3.11
N ALA A 77 12.97 -1.77 3.25
CA ALA A 77 12.64 -0.37 3.25
C ALA A 77 11.39 -0.09 4.09
N LYS A 78 11.35 1.09 4.69
CA LYS A 78 10.20 1.62 5.41
C LYS A 78 10.13 3.13 5.22
N THR A 79 8.96 3.66 4.94
CA THR A 79 8.74 5.10 4.89
C THR A 79 7.32 5.48 5.27
N TYR A 80 7.12 6.77 5.53
CA TYR A 80 5.86 7.34 5.96
C TYR A 80 5.53 8.65 5.23
N GLN A 81 4.24 8.91 5.03
CA GLN A 81 3.71 10.22 4.71
C GLN A 81 2.55 10.50 5.65
N MET A 82 2.81 11.28 6.70
CA MET A 82 1.89 11.46 7.82
C MET A 82 1.40 10.11 8.35
N THR A 83 0.11 9.82 8.25
CA THR A 83 -0.56 8.60 8.74
C THR A 83 -0.55 7.45 7.72
N ASN A 84 0.17 7.58 6.60
CA ASN A 84 0.30 6.50 5.62
C ASN A 84 1.71 5.91 5.71
N GLN A 85 1.82 4.59 5.67
CA GLN A 85 3.07 3.84 5.81
C GLN A 85 3.26 2.90 4.61
N VAL A 86 4.50 2.77 4.15
CA VAL A 86 4.90 1.67 3.26
C VAL A 86 6.04 0.90 3.89
N THR A 87 5.89 -0.43 3.96
CA THR A 87 6.91 -1.35 4.46
C THR A 87 7.21 -2.39 3.40
N VAL A 88 8.49 -2.63 3.14
CA VAL A 88 8.94 -3.58 2.13
C VAL A 88 9.86 -4.60 2.80
N PHE A 89 9.52 -5.87 2.67
CA PHE A 89 10.38 -7.00 3.02
C PHE A 89 10.88 -7.68 1.75
N VAL A 90 12.12 -8.16 1.77
CA VAL A 90 12.72 -8.89 0.66
C VAL A 90 13.40 -10.16 1.16
N LYS A 91 13.45 -11.20 0.33
CA LYS A 91 14.19 -12.40 0.65
C LYS A 91 15.67 -12.05 0.77
N ARG A 92 16.30 -12.43 1.89
CA ARG A 92 17.69 -12.08 2.23
C ARG A 92 18.68 -12.38 1.10
N THR A 93 18.50 -13.50 0.41
CA THR A 93 19.37 -13.91 -0.72
C THR A 93 19.30 -12.98 -1.93
N LEU A 94 18.25 -12.14 -2.04
CA LEU A 94 18.06 -11.20 -3.14
C LEU A 94 18.60 -9.80 -2.84
N ILE A 95 19.02 -9.49 -1.61
CA ILE A 95 19.57 -8.17 -1.27
C ILE A 95 20.71 -7.76 -2.22
N PRO A 96 21.68 -8.63 -2.58
CA PRO A 96 22.76 -8.24 -3.50
C PRO A 96 22.28 -7.84 -4.91
N SER A 97 21.08 -8.26 -5.31
CA SER A 97 20.49 -7.88 -6.60
C SER A 97 19.87 -6.49 -6.60
N ILE A 98 19.70 -5.86 -5.44
CA ILE A 98 19.13 -4.52 -5.29
C ILE A 98 20.25 -3.50 -5.47
N ARG A 99 20.05 -2.59 -6.42
CA ARG A 99 20.98 -1.50 -6.74
C ARG A 99 20.64 -0.23 -5.97
N ARG A 100 19.36 0.13 -5.95
CA ARG A 100 18.90 1.39 -5.36
C ARG A 100 17.43 1.30 -4.93
N ILE A 101 17.09 2.05 -3.89
CA ILE A 101 15.71 2.27 -3.45
C ILE A 101 15.48 3.77 -3.45
N GLU A 102 14.38 4.21 -4.05
CA GLU A 102 14.01 5.62 -4.12
C GLU A 102 12.57 5.82 -3.69
N PHE A 103 12.32 6.98 -3.10
CA PHE A 103 10.98 7.37 -2.64
C PHE A 103 10.55 8.66 -3.31
N ARG A 104 9.27 8.75 -3.65
CA ARG A 104 8.66 9.99 -4.13
C ARG A 104 7.29 10.18 -3.50
N PHE A 105 6.97 11.41 -3.13
CA PHE A 105 5.80 11.73 -2.33
C PHE A 105 4.93 12.74 -3.06
N SER A 106 3.62 12.48 -3.08
CA SER A 106 2.62 13.45 -3.50
C SER A 106 1.67 13.72 -2.34
N ARG A 107 1.49 15.00 -2.00
CA ARG A 107 0.63 15.46 -0.92
C ARG A 107 -0.56 16.19 -1.53
N ASN A 108 -1.77 15.74 -1.26
CA ASN A 108 -2.98 16.34 -1.82
C ASN A 108 -3.85 17.05 -0.79
N THR A 109 -3.44 17.08 0.49
CA THR A 109 -4.23 17.72 1.55
C THR A 109 -3.76 19.16 1.76
N MET A 110 -4.69 20.10 1.91
CA MET A 110 -4.40 21.53 2.11
C MET A 110 -3.44 22.12 1.06
N GLY A 111 -3.67 21.85 -0.23
CA GLY A 111 -2.79 22.33 -1.30
C GLY A 111 -1.36 21.76 -1.26
N GLY A 112 -1.17 20.62 -0.58
CA GLY A 112 0.14 19.97 -0.41
C GLY A 112 0.81 20.25 0.94
N LEU A 113 0.22 21.09 1.79
CA LEU A 113 0.76 21.43 3.11
C LEU A 113 0.74 20.23 4.09
N THR A 114 -0.23 19.32 3.97
CA THR A 114 -0.29 18.10 4.79
C THR A 114 -0.37 16.84 3.94
N GLY A 115 0.02 15.70 4.53
CA GLY A 115 0.24 14.45 3.79
C GLY A 115 -0.73 13.30 4.10
N HIS A 116 -1.81 13.55 4.85
CA HIS A 116 -2.76 12.50 5.24
C HIS A 116 -3.44 11.85 4.03
N LYS A 117 -3.78 12.64 3.01
CA LYS A 117 -4.17 12.17 1.67
C LYS A 117 -3.07 12.49 0.67
N GLY A 118 -2.76 11.53 -0.18
CA GLY A 118 -1.60 11.58 -1.07
C GLY A 118 -1.13 10.20 -1.52
N SER A 119 0.07 10.14 -2.09
CA SER A 119 0.69 8.89 -2.52
C SER A 119 2.16 8.83 -2.11
N ILE A 120 2.61 7.62 -1.80
CA ILE A 120 4.01 7.27 -1.59
C ILE A 120 4.41 6.32 -2.72
N GLY A 121 5.36 6.73 -3.56
CA GLY A 121 6.02 5.88 -4.54
C GLY A 121 7.30 5.30 -3.95
N VAL A 122 7.49 3.98 -4.09
CA VAL A 122 8.71 3.25 -3.74
C VAL A 122 9.24 2.58 -4.99
N LYS A 123 10.36 3.07 -5.53
CA LYS A 123 11.05 2.45 -6.67
C LYS A 123 12.18 1.57 -6.15
N ILE A 124 12.22 0.33 -6.61
CA ILE A 124 13.29 -0.63 -6.33
C ILE A 124 13.98 -0.93 -7.65
N SER A 125 15.22 -0.46 -7.79
CA SER A 125 16.06 -0.71 -8.95
C SER A 125 16.98 -1.88 -8.67
N LEU A 126 17.07 -2.79 -9.64
CA LEU A 126 17.92 -3.98 -9.60
C LEU A 126 19.25 -3.71 -10.32
N GLN A 127 20.25 -4.57 -10.07
CA GLN A 127 21.58 -4.48 -10.69
C GLN A 127 21.54 -4.67 -12.22
N ASN A 128 20.50 -5.32 -12.76
CA ASN A 128 20.33 -5.57 -14.19
C ASN A 128 19.55 -4.44 -14.92
N HIS A 129 19.55 -3.22 -14.39
CA HIS A 129 18.86 -2.07 -14.99
C HIS A 129 17.35 -2.30 -15.21
N THR A 130 16.73 -3.00 -14.28
CA THR A 130 15.28 -3.19 -14.21
C THR A 130 14.77 -2.59 -12.91
N SER A 131 13.69 -1.83 -12.98
CA SER A 131 13.04 -1.22 -11.83
C SER A 131 11.58 -1.65 -11.70
N MET A 132 11.11 -1.78 -10.46
CA MET A 132 9.70 -1.92 -10.12
C MET A 132 9.28 -0.78 -9.20
N VAL A 133 8.05 -0.29 -9.36
CA VAL A 133 7.50 0.78 -8.52
C VAL A 133 6.25 0.31 -7.79
N PHE A 134 6.14 0.67 -6.53
CA PHE A 134 4.97 0.47 -5.70
C PHE A 134 4.42 1.83 -5.27
N VAL A 135 3.20 2.16 -5.70
CA VAL A 135 2.54 3.40 -5.31
C VAL A 135 1.43 3.07 -4.33
N VAL A 136 1.53 3.59 -3.11
CA VAL A 136 0.51 3.45 -2.07
C VAL A 136 -0.21 4.78 -1.92
N SER A 137 -1.49 4.81 -2.28
CA SER A 137 -2.35 5.98 -2.22
C SER A 137 -3.30 5.98 -1.04
N HIS A 138 -3.66 7.18 -0.61
CA HIS A 138 -4.80 7.45 0.22
C HIS A 138 -5.53 8.66 -0.32
N PHE A 139 -6.62 8.44 -1.05
CA PHE A 139 -7.37 9.51 -1.71
C PHE A 139 -8.44 10.12 -0.80
N ILE A 140 -9.01 11.24 -1.25
CA ILE A 140 -10.06 11.94 -0.52
C ILE A 140 -11.32 11.08 -0.38
N HIS A 141 -11.87 11.06 0.84
CA HIS A 141 -12.95 10.14 1.25
C HIS A 141 -14.37 10.68 0.99
N ASP A 142 -14.52 11.94 0.60
CA ASP A 142 -15.83 12.55 0.40
C ASP A 142 -16.56 11.89 -0.79
N VAL A 143 -17.82 11.47 -0.58
CA VAL A 143 -18.60 10.67 -1.54
C VAL A 143 -18.74 11.41 -2.87
N ILE A 144 -19.05 12.71 -2.83
CA ILE A 144 -19.25 13.54 -4.02
C ILE A 144 -17.95 13.90 -4.74
N SER A 145 -16.79 13.55 -4.17
CA SER A 145 -15.48 13.96 -4.67
C SER A 145 -14.90 12.98 -5.70
N TYR A 146 -15.72 12.40 -6.59
CA TYR A 146 -15.27 11.50 -7.66
C TYR A 146 -14.22 12.17 -8.56
N ASP A 147 -14.53 13.36 -9.09
CA ASP A 147 -13.61 14.11 -9.96
C ASP A 147 -12.32 14.48 -9.24
N LYS A 148 -12.38 14.74 -7.93
CA LYS A 148 -11.17 15.01 -7.15
C LYS A 148 -10.30 13.76 -7.00
N ARG A 149 -10.89 12.56 -6.85
CA ARG A 149 -10.12 11.31 -6.85
C ARG A 149 -9.45 11.05 -8.20
N ILE A 150 -10.15 11.34 -9.30
CA ILE A 150 -9.56 11.26 -10.65
C ILE A 150 -8.42 12.27 -10.81
N ALA A 151 -8.61 13.51 -10.38
CA ALA A 151 -7.55 14.52 -10.38
C ALA A 151 -6.34 14.10 -9.52
N GLN A 152 -6.58 13.52 -8.33
CA GLN A 152 -5.52 12.96 -7.47
C GLN A 152 -4.78 11.82 -8.16
N PHE A 153 -5.49 10.91 -8.85
CA PHE A 153 -4.87 9.86 -9.64
C PHE A 153 -3.91 10.45 -10.67
N HIS A 154 -4.35 11.42 -11.47
CA HIS A 154 -3.48 12.07 -12.47
C HIS A 154 -2.30 12.80 -11.83
N SER A 155 -2.53 13.63 -10.81
CA SER A 155 -1.44 14.39 -10.17
C SER A 155 -0.40 13.48 -9.51
N ASN A 156 -0.82 12.33 -9.00
CA ASN A 156 0.05 11.44 -8.24
C ASN A 156 0.83 10.47 -9.14
N GLN A 157 0.63 10.50 -10.46
CA GLN A 157 1.45 9.75 -11.42
C GLN A 157 2.94 10.09 -11.31
N VAL A 158 3.29 11.27 -10.76
CA VAL A 158 4.68 11.60 -10.45
C VAL A 158 5.34 10.52 -9.56
N CYS A 159 4.60 9.91 -8.61
CA CYS A 159 5.09 8.82 -7.76
C CYS A 159 5.39 7.52 -8.51
N CYS A 160 5.00 7.42 -9.78
CA CYS A 160 5.35 6.30 -10.66
C CYS A 160 6.75 6.44 -11.30
N PHE A 161 7.44 7.57 -11.09
CA PHE A 161 8.73 7.88 -11.73
C PHE A 161 8.65 7.79 -13.27
N PRO A 162 7.70 8.51 -13.91
CA PRO A 162 7.42 8.36 -15.35
C PRO A 162 8.62 8.71 -16.25
N GLU A 163 9.62 9.42 -15.72
CA GLU A 163 10.84 9.75 -16.42
C GLU A 163 11.88 8.61 -16.52
N ASP A 164 11.69 7.49 -15.81
CA ASP A 164 12.66 6.39 -15.73
C ASP A 164 12.27 5.22 -16.64
N ASP A 165 13.12 4.96 -17.64
CA ASP A 165 12.95 3.94 -18.68
C ASP A 165 13.35 2.51 -18.24
N GLU A 166 14.03 2.37 -17.10
CA GLU A 166 14.35 1.07 -16.49
C GLU A 166 13.10 0.43 -15.83
N ILE A 167 12.02 1.20 -15.61
CA ILE A 167 10.80 0.70 -14.97
C ILE A 167 10.06 -0.26 -15.90
N LYS A 168 9.87 -1.49 -15.42
CA LYS A 168 9.13 -2.54 -16.16
C LYS A 168 7.76 -2.84 -15.56
N ALA A 169 7.52 -2.46 -14.31
CA ALA A 169 6.23 -2.64 -13.66
C ALA A 169 5.95 -1.55 -12.63
N VAL A 170 4.71 -1.07 -12.62
CA VAL A 170 4.17 -0.18 -11.59
C VAL A 170 2.96 -0.87 -10.97
N PHE A 171 2.99 -1.08 -9.66
CA PHE A 171 1.87 -1.56 -8.87
C PHE A 171 1.29 -0.41 -8.10
N TRP A 172 0.05 -0.04 -8.39
CA TRP A 172 -0.66 1.04 -7.71
C TRP A 172 -1.78 0.48 -6.86
N LEU A 173 -1.69 0.71 -5.55
CA LEU A 173 -2.58 0.21 -4.52
C LEU A 173 -2.88 1.29 -3.49
N GLY A 174 -3.76 1.01 -2.54
CA GLY A 174 -4.11 1.93 -1.46
C GLY A 174 -5.60 2.01 -1.17
N ASP A 175 -5.95 2.88 -0.24
CA ASP A 175 -7.33 3.33 -0.05
C ASP A 175 -7.64 4.45 -1.05
N MET A 176 -8.13 4.04 -2.21
CA MET A 176 -8.51 4.96 -3.30
C MET A 176 -9.83 5.68 -3.03
N ASN A 177 -10.59 5.27 -2.00
CA ASN A 177 -11.85 5.90 -1.60
C ASN A 177 -12.93 6.04 -2.70
N PHE A 178 -12.86 5.28 -3.81
CA PHE A 178 -13.98 5.16 -4.74
C PHE A 178 -15.14 4.43 -4.06
N ARG A 179 -16.38 4.81 -4.40
CA ARG A 179 -17.59 4.33 -3.76
C ARG A 179 -18.51 3.71 -4.81
N VAL A 180 -19.28 2.72 -4.38
CA VAL A 180 -20.38 2.18 -5.18
C VAL A 180 -21.51 3.20 -5.17
N GLU A 181 -21.98 3.61 -6.35
CA GLU A 181 -23.07 4.58 -6.52
C GLU A 181 -24.45 3.92 -6.36
N LYS A 182 -24.70 3.33 -5.19
CA LYS A 182 -25.98 2.69 -4.84
C LYS A 182 -26.41 3.06 -3.43
N ASN A 183 -27.70 2.92 -3.16
CA ASN A 183 -28.21 3.07 -1.81
C ASN A 183 -27.55 2.00 -0.89
N PRO A 184 -27.14 2.35 0.35
CA PRO A 184 -26.50 1.40 1.26
C PRO A 184 -27.31 0.13 1.56
N GLU A 185 -28.63 0.24 1.70
CA GLU A 185 -29.51 -0.90 1.96
C GLU A 185 -29.57 -1.82 0.75
N GLU A 186 -29.74 -1.25 -0.45
CA GLU A 186 -29.70 -1.99 -1.72
C GLU A 186 -28.36 -2.72 -1.88
N ALA A 187 -27.25 -2.05 -1.60
CA ALA A 187 -25.93 -2.64 -1.69
C ALA A 187 -25.76 -3.80 -0.68
N ALA A 188 -26.22 -3.61 0.56
CA ALA A 188 -26.16 -4.63 1.59
C ALA A 188 -26.97 -5.87 1.22
N ASP A 189 -28.17 -5.70 0.64
CA ASP A 189 -29.01 -6.81 0.23
C ASP A 189 -28.40 -7.58 -0.95
N MET A 190 -27.77 -6.90 -1.90
CA MET A 190 -27.03 -7.57 -2.97
C MET A 190 -25.85 -8.38 -2.43
N ILE A 191 -25.10 -7.86 -1.44
CA ILE A 191 -23.99 -8.59 -0.81
C ILE A 191 -24.50 -9.83 -0.05
N LYS A 192 -25.57 -9.69 0.75
CA LYS A 192 -26.18 -10.82 1.47
C LYS A 192 -26.67 -11.91 0.52
N ALA A 193 -27.21 -11.49 -0.62
CA ALA A 193 -27.68 -12.39 -1.67
C ALA A 193 -26.54 -13.00 -2.54
N LYS A 194 -25.27 -12.74 -2.22
CA LYS A 194 -24.09 -13.15 -3.02
C LYS A 194 -24.16 -12.69 -4.48
N ASN A 195 -24.67 -11.47 -4.67
CA ASN A 195 -24.87 -10.83 -5.96
C ASN A 195 -24.07 -9.53 -6.08
N GLU A 196 -22.98 -9.41 -5.32
CA GLU A 196 -22.11 -8.23 -5.27
C GLU A 196 -21.49 -7.88 -6.63
N GLY A 197 -21.43 -8.82 -7.57
CA GLY A 197 -21.02 -8.54 -8.96
C GLY A 197 -21.92 -7.50 -9.65
N LYS A 198 -23.17 -7.32 -9.21
CA LYS A 198 -24.07 -6.26 -9.70
C LYS A 198 -23.77 -4.87 -9.12
N LEU A 199 -22.90 -4.78 -8.11
CA LEU A 199 -22.41 -3.50 -7.56
C LEU A 199 -21.24 -2.94 -8.38
N LEU A 200 -20.62 -3.77 -9.21
CA LEU A 200 -19.52 -3.36 -10.07
C LEU A 200 -20.07 -2.70 -11.34
N ASP A 201 -19.42 -1.62 -11.75
CA ASP A 201 -19.69 -1.02 -13.05
C ASP A 201 -19.44 -2.06 -14.15
N LYS A 202 -20.41 -2.20 -15.04
CA LYS A 202 -20.19 -2.96 -16.27
C LYS A 202 -19.25 -2.13 -17.13
N ARG A 203 -18.18 -2.75 -17.65
CA ARG A 203 -17.33 -2.10 -18.65
C ARG A 203 -18.25 -1.63 -19.80
N VAL A 204 -18.37 -0.33 -19.96
CA VAL A 204 -18.83 0.23 -21.22
C VAL A 204 -17.63 0.11 -22.14
N SER A 205 -17.62 -0.95 -22.95
CA SER A 205 -16.68 -1.05 -24.07
C SER A 205 -17.03 0.07 -25.04
N ASN A 206 -16.23 1.13 -25.04
CA ASN A 206 -16.15 2.06 -26.18
C ASN A 206 -15.33 1.41 -27.28
#